data_AF-A0A0N8GE62-F1
#
_entry.id   AF-A0A0N8GE62-F1
#
_cell.length_a   1.000
_cell.length_b   1.000
_cell.length_c   1.000
_cell.angle_alpha   90.00
_cell.angle_beta   90.00
_cell.angle_gamma   90.00
#
_symmetry.space_group_name_H-M   'P 1'
#
loop_
_entity.id
_entity.type
_entity.pdbx_description
1 polymer ?
#
loop_
_entity_poly.entity_id
_entity_poly.type
_entity_poly.pdbx_seq_one_letter_code
_entity_poly.pdbx_strand_id
1 'polypeptide(L)'
;MKIYFSVAGALLGLGVCLSSSAPVLAQDVSSSTNDAAAQLISKFDEQRNVIRKSAPVHSQAQLAEYLTKAKESDSPLNLLSPQARARFVDSLKFNERGVTSFYYADIESELSSGQAYDLLSVFGLQDTLHFMRNIRVSNDRDREVMRAFGTQAGIDQAPREEHESYECVGRGTCHESVGSICTNNC
;
A
#
# COMPACT_ATOMS: atom_id res chain seq x y z
N MET A 1 64.27 -37.09 -31.28
CA MET A 1 64.70 -37.46 -32.65
C MET A 1 64.18 -36.39 -33.60
N LYS A 2 65.08 -35.61 -34.22
CA LYS A 2 64.76 -34.56 -35.21
C LYS A 2 64.39 -35.22 -36.54
N ILE A 3 63.35 -34.76 -37.23
CA ILE A 3 63.32 -34.65 -38.70
C ILE A 3 62.49 -33.41 -39.07
N TYR A 4 63.11 -32.48 -39.78
CA TYR A 4 62.52 -31.35 -40.50
C TYR A 4 62.10 -31.82 -41.90
N PHE A 5 61.07 -31.22 -42.52
CA PHE A 5 61.13 -30.83 -43.94
C PHE A 5 60.07 -29.76 -44.26
N SER A 6 60.54 -28.63 -44.81
CA SER A 6 59.78 -27.58 -45.47
C SER A 6 59.13 -28.08 -46.76
N VAL A 7 57.93 -27.59 -47.09
CA VAL A 7 57.55 -27.25 -48.48
C VAL A 7 56.70 -25.98 -48.48
N ALA A 8 57.16 -25.01 -49.26
CA ALA A 8 56.51 -23.75 -49.56
C ALA A 8 55.32 -23.97 -50.52
N GLY A 9 54.26 -23.19 -50.32
CA GLY A 9 53.12 -23.13 -51.25
C GLY A 9 52.38 -21.82 -51.05
N ALA A 10 52.87 -20.77 -51.71
CA ALA A 10 52.15 -19.51 -51.85
C ALA A 10 51.01 -19.70 -52.86
N LEU A 11 49.76 -19.50 -52.45
CA LEU A 11 48.67 -19.15 -53.35
C LEU A 11 47.83 -18.04 -52.72
N LEU A 12 47.81 -16.93 -53.45
CA LEU A 12 46.96 -15.77 -53.27
C LEU A 12 45.49 -16.18 -53.25
N GLY A 13 44.82 -15.93 -52.13
CA GLY A 13 43.36 -15.97 -52.01
C GLY A 13 42.90 -14.73 -51.27
N LEU A 14 42.58 -13.67 -52.00
CA LEU A 14 41.80 -12.53 -51.53
C LEU A 14 40.37 -13.03 -51.25
N GLY A 15 40.16 -13.60 -50.07
CA GLY A 15 38.83 -13.88 -49.52
C GLY A 15 38.30 -12.66 -48.81
N VAL A 16 37.38 -11.94 -49.45
CA VAL A 16 36.60 -10.86 -48.83
C VAL A 16 35.78 -11.44 -47.68
N CYS A 17 36.19 -11.20 -46.43
CA CYS A 17 35.35 -11.45 -45.27
C CYS A 17 34.28 -10.35 -45.19
N LEU A 18 33.07 -10.64 -45.67
CA LEU A 18 31.88 -9.88 -45.30
C LEU A 18 31.58 -10.16 -43.82
N SER A 19 32.13 -9.33 -42.93
CA SER A 19 31.73 -9.31 -41.52
C SER A 19 30.34 -8.69 -41.42
N SER A 20 29.32 -9.53 -41.38
CA SER A 20 27.96 -9.12 -41.03
C SER A 20 27.90 -8.80 -39.54
N SER A 21 28.19 -7.55 -39.18
CA SER A 21 27.89 -7.02 -37.85
C SER A 21 26.37 -6.90 -37.74
N ALA A 22 25.71 -7.93 -37.22
CA ALA A 22 24.33 -7.80 -36.79
C ALA A 22 24.30 -6.79 -35.62
N PRO A 23 23.44 -5.75 -35.66
CA PRO A 23 23.25 -4.90 -34.50
C PRO A 23 22.63 -5.77 -33.39
N VAL A 24 23.33 -5.89 -32.26
CA VAL A 24 22.72 -6.38 -31.03
C VAL A 24 21.59 -5.42 -30.69
N LEU A 25 20.36 -5.91 -30.74
CA LEU A 25 19.19 -5.20 -30.20
C LEU A 25 19.44 -4.97 -28.71
N ALA A 26 19.79 -3.73 -28.35
CA ALA A 26 19.66 -3.25 -26.99
C ALA A 26 18.15 -3.25 -26.68
N GLN A 27 17.68 -4.29 -26.00
CA GLN A 27 16.31 -4.31 -25.48
C GLN A 27 16.20 -3.23 -24.38
N ASP A 28 15.20 -2.36 -24.52
CA ASP A 28 14.81 -1.34 -23.55
C ASP A 28 14.38 -1.98 -22.22
N VAL A 29 15.34 -2.25 -21.34
CA VAL A 29 15.08 -2.78 -19.97
C VAL A 29 14.32 -1.75 -19.11
N SER A 30 14.37 -0.46 -19.47
CA SER A 30 13.73 0.63 -18.74
C SER A 30 12.22 0.75 -18.97
N SER A 31 11.65 0.30 -20.10
CA SER A 31 10.19 0.35 -20.29
C SER A 31 9.48 -0.79 -19.55
N SER A 32 10.04 -2.00 -19.63
CA SER A 32 9.48 -3.20 -18.99
C SER A 32 9.43 -3.13 -17.46
N THR A 33 10.35 -2.42 -16.82
CA THR A 33 10.40 -2.27 -15.35
C THR A 33 9.36 -1.27 -14.84
N ASN A 34 9.13 -0.19 -15.57
CA ASN A 34 8.09 0.80 -15.25
C ASN A 34 6.68 0.22 -15.42
N ASP A 35 6.46 -0.58 -16.47
CA ASP A 35 5.18 -1.25 -16.71
C ASP A 35 4.85 -2.28 -15.61
N ALA A 36 5.85 -3.04 -15.15
CA ALA A 36 5.69 -3.98 -14.05
C ALA A 36 5.34 -3.28 -12.73
N ALA A 37 5.98 -2.15 -12.42
CA ALA A 37 5.67 -1.36 -11.22
C ALA A 37 4.25 -0.79 -11.26
N ALA A 38 3.82 -0.26 -12.40
CA ALA A 38 2.46 0.26 -12.58
C ALA A 38 1.38 -0.84 -12.42
N GLN A 39 1.63 -2.03 -12.98
CA GLN A 39 0.74 -3.17 -12.82
C GLN A 39 0.61 -3.62 -11.36
N LEU A 40 1.73 -3.64 -10.61
CA LEU A 40 1.71 -3.98 -9.19
C LEU A 40 0.90 -2.97 -8.37
N ILE A 41 1.11 -1.67 -8.59
CA ILE A 41 0.35 -0.61 -7.91
C ILE A 41 -1.15 -0.79 -8.17
N SER A 42 -1.55 -0.91 -9.44
CA SER A 42 -2.96 -1.12 -9.81
C SER A 42 -3.55 -2.37 -9.15
N LYS A 43 -2.77 -3.45 -9.01
CA LYS A 43 -3.20 -4.66 -8.31
C LYS A 43 -3.41 -4.43 -6.82
N PHE A 44 -2.53 -3.68 -6.16
CA PHE A 44 -2.72 -3.30 -4.76
C PHE A 44 -3.97 -2.43 -4.59
N ASP A 45 -4.22 -1.48 -5.48
CA ASP A 45 -5.41 -0.63 -5.43
C ASP A 45 -6.69 -1.44 -5.61
N GLU A 46 -6.70 -2.38 -6.54
CA GLU A 46 -7.80 -3.32 -6.74
C GLU A 46 -8.06 -4.15 -5.46
N GLN A 47 -7.00 -4.68 -4.84
CA GLN A 47 -7.10 -5.44 -3.59
C GLN A 47 -7.66 -4.58 -2.44
N ARG A 48 -7.17 -3.35 -2.27
CA ARG A 48 -7.67 -2.40 -1.25
C ARG A 48 -9.15 -2.11 -1.44
N ASN A 49 -9.57 -1.87 -2.68
CA ASN A 49 -10.99 -1.65 -3.02
C ASN A 49 -11.86 -2.86 -2.66
N VAL A 50 -11.40 -4.07 -2.96
CA VAL A 50 -12.11 -5.30 -2.60
C VAL A 50 -12.20 -5.45 -1.08
N ILE A 51 -11.11 -5.23 -0.35
CA ILE A 51 -11.06 -5.29 1.11
C ILE A 51 -12.07 -4.31 1.73
N ARG A 52 -12.06 -3.04 1.32
CA ARG A 52 -12.97 -2.01 1.85
C ARG A 52 -14.43 -2.32 1.58
N LYS A 53 -14.74 -2.76 0.36
CA LYS A 53 -16.11 -3.11 -0.03
C LYS A 53 -16.63 -4.38 0.65
N SER A 54 -15.73 -5.27 1.07
CA SER A 54 -16.07 -6.52 1.77
C SER A 54 -15.90 -6.43 3.29
N ALA A 55 -15.47 -5.28 3.81
CA ALA A 55 -15.26 -5.08 5.23
C ALA A 55 -16.58 -5.22 6.02
N PRO A 56 -16.52 -5.66 7.30
CA PRO A 56 -17.69 -5.75 8.15
C PRO A 56 -18.53 -4.48 8.22
N VAL A 57 -17.88 -3.31 8.19
CA VAL A 57 -18.55 -1.99 8.16
C VAL A 57 -18.03 -1.17 6.98
N HIS A 58 -18.82 -1.08 5.93
CA HIS A 58 -18.50 -0.30 4.72
C HIS A 58 -19.62 0.69 4.33
N SER A 59 -20.60 0.92 5.20
CA SER A 59 -21.68 1.87 4.99
C SER A 59 -22.21 2.43 6.31
N GLN A 60 -22.91 3.56 6.25
CA GLN A 60 -23.53 4.17 7.42
C GLN A 60 -24.54 3.24 8.12
N ALA A 61 -25.32 2.47 7.35
CA ALA A 61 -26.28 1.53 7.89
C ALA A 61 -25.59 0.41 8.69
N GLN A 62 -24.52 -0.17 8.13
CA GLN A 62 -23.73 -1.19 8.82
C GLN A 62 -22.99 -0.63 10.04
N LEU A 63 -22.56 0.63 10.01
CA LEU A 63 -21.98 1.29 11.17
C LEU A 63 -23.01 1.36 12.31
N ALA A 64 -24.24 1.78 12.02
CA ALA A 64 -25.31 1.81 13.01
C ALA A 64 -25.60 0.42 13.60
N GLU A 65 -25.67 -0.63 12.76
CA GLU A 65 -25.84 -2.01 13.21
C GLU A 65 -24.65 -2.53 14.04
N TYR A 66 -23.43 -2.17 13.65
CA TYR A 66 -22.23 -2.57 14.37
C TYR A 66 -22.19 -1.93 15.76
N LEU A 67 -22.54 -0.64 15.85
CA LEU A 67 -22.57 0.10 17.12
C LEU A 67 -23.62 -0.42 18.11
N THR A 68 -24.74 -1.00 17.63
CA THR A 68 -25.71 -1.62 18.54
C THR A 68 -25.17 -2.91 19.14
N LYS A 69 -24.45 -3.73 18.35
CA LYS A 69 -23.80 -4.97 18.80
C LYS A 69 -22.56 -4.72 19.66
N ALA A 70 -21.83 -3.63 19.40
CA ALA A 70 -20.62 -3.27 20.13
C ALA A 70 -20.88 -2.93 21.60
N LYS A 71 -22.12 -2.59 21.98
CA LYS A 71 -22.50 -2.37 23.39
C LYS A 71 -22.52 -3.65 24.22
N GLU A 72 -22.64 -4.81 23.57
CA GLU A 72 -22.85 -6.12 24.19
C GLU A 72 -21.61 -7.04 24.11
N SER A 73 -20.53 -6.62 23.42
CA SER A 73 -19.39 -7.48 23.05
C SER A 73 -18.02 -6.79 23.17
N ASP A 74 -16.94 -7.58 23.14
CA ASP A 74 -15.53 -7.15 23.09
C ASP A 74 -15.17 -6.50 21.72
N SER A 75 -15.92 -5.49 21.30
CA SER A 75 -15.67 -4.76 20.05
C SER A 75 -14.35 -4.00 20.12
N PRO A 76 -13.52 -4.00 19.07
CA PRO A 76 -12.35 -3.15 18.95
C PRO A 76 -12.63 -1.65 19.17
N LEU A 77 -13.85 -1.17 18.90
CA LEU A 77 -14.23 0.22 19.18
C LEU A 77 -14.20 0.55 20.68
N ASN A 78 -14.38 -0.45 21.55
CA ASN A 78 -14.37 -0.27 23.01
C ASN A 78 -12.95 -0.16 23.59
N LEU A 79 -11.91 -0.33 22.74
CA LEU A 79 -10.52 -0.09 23.13
C LEU A 79 -10.22 1.42 23.24
N LEU A 80 -10.95 2.25 22.49
CA LEU A 80 -10.90 3.71 22.60
C LEU A 80 -11.68 4.18 23.83
N SER A 81 -11.22 5.28 24.42
CA SER A 81 -11.97 6.02 25.42
C SER A 81 -13.34 6.45 24.85
N PRO A 82 -14.39 6.61 25.67
CA PRO A 82 -15.72 6.95 25.15
C PRO A 82 -15.76 8.20 24.27
N GLN A 83 -14.90 9.19 24.57
CA GLN A 83 -14.81 10.43 23.80
C GLN A 83 -14.05 10.24 22.48
N ALA A 84 -12.92 9.52 22.51
CA ALA A 84 -12.17 9.16 21.30
C ALA A 84 -13.01 8.31 20.35
N ARG A 85 -13.73 7.33 20.88
CA ARG A 85 -14.65 6.50 20.11
C ARG A 85 -15.73 7.35 19.43
N ALA A 86 -16.32 8.30 20.14
CA ALA A 86 -17.33 9.19 19.56
C ALA A 86 -16.75 10.03 18.41
N ARG A 87 -15.58 10.65 18.60
CA ARG A 87 -14.91 11.43 17.53
C ARG A 87 -14.55 10.57 16.32
N PHE A 88 -14.00 9.37 16.53
CA PHE A 88 -13.72 8.44 15.44
C PHE A 88 -14.99 8.09 14.67
N VAL A 89 -16.05 7.68 15.36
CA VAL A 89 -17.33 7.30 14.74
C VAL A 89 -17.95 8.48 13.97
N ASP A 90 -17.98 9.67 14.55
CA ASP A 90 -18.55 10.86 13.93
C ASP A 90 -17.73 11.36 12.73
N SER A 91 -16.43 11.04 12.69
CA SER A 91 -15.55 11.40 11.58
C SER A 91 -15.68 10.50 10.35
N LEU A 92 -16.29 9.32 10.48
CA LEU A 92 -16.39 8.35 9.40
C LEU A 92 -17.31 8.89 8.29
N LYS A 93 -16.75 9.00 7.08
CA LYS A 93 -17.49 9.31 5.85
C LYS A 93 -17.52 8.10 4.95
N PHE A 94 -18.65 7.87 4.28
CA PHE A 94 -18.87 6.70 3.42
C PHE A 94 -19.38 7.09 2.04
N ASN A 95 -19.10 6.23 1.06
CA ASN A 95 -19.80 6.16 -0.22
C ASN A 95 -20.06 4.68 -0.60
N GLU A 96 -20.44 4.43 -1.85
CA GLU A 96 -20.72 3.08 -2.37
C GLU A 96 -19.49 2.15 -2.43
N ARG A 97 -18.28 2.69 -2.24
CA ARG A 97 -17.01 1.95 -2.24
C ARG A 97 -16.44 1.71 -0.84
N GLY A 98 -17.07 2.29 0.20
CA GLY A 98 -16.65 2.15 1.59
C GLY A 98 -16.30 3.50 2.22
N VAL A 99 -15.36 3.47 3.17
CA VAL A 99 -14.91 4.68 3.89
C VAL A 99 -14.13 5.60 2.95
N THR A 100 -14.51 6.89 2.93
CA THR A 100 -13.82 7.97 2.21
C THR A 100 -12.97 8.83 3.14
N SER A 101 -13.32 8.91 4.43
CA SER A 101 -12.53 9.64 5.43
C SER A 101 -12.76 9.16 6.85
N PHE A 102 -11.76 9.37 7.70
CA PHE A 102 -11.83 9.17 9.15
C PHE A 102 -10.72 9.96 9.86
N TYR A 103 -10.95 10.29 11.12
CA TYR A 103 -9.99 10.88 12.05
C TYR A 103 -9.20 9.78 12.77
N TYR A 104 -7.88 9.92 12.84
CA TYR A 104 -6.99 8.87 13.32
C TYR A 104 -6.15 9.24 14.55
N ALA A 105 -6.05 10.52 14.93
CA ALA A 105 -5.09 10.91 15.96
C ALA A 105 -5.39 10.31 17.33
N ASP A 106 -6.67 10.10 17.67
CA ASP A 106 -7.03 9.41 18.91
C ASP A 106 -6.58 7.94 18.90
N ILE A 107 -6.65 7.26 17.74
CA ILE A 107 -6.17 5.89 17.56
C ILE A 107 -4.68 5.82 17.85
N GLU A 108 -3.90 6.74 17.27
CA GLU A 108 -2.46 6.83 17.48
C GLU A 108 -2.11 7.08 18.95
N SER A 109 -2.89 7.92 19.64
CA SER A 109 -2.61 8.31 21.02
C SER A 109 -3.00 7.27 22.07
N GLU A 110 -4.05 6.48 21.83
CA GLU A 110 -4.63 5.59 22.84
C GLU A 110 -4.27 4.10 22.63
N LEU A 111 -4.12 3.67 21.37
CA LEU A 111 -4.01 2.25 21.01
C LEU A 111 -2.56 1.80 20.76
N SER A 112 -2.31 0.50 20.94
CA SER A 112 -1.13 -0.14 20.34
C SER A 112 -1.38 -0.40 18.85
N SER A 113 -0.32 -0.65 18.08
CA SER A 113 -0.46 -0.96 16.64
C SER A 113 -1.31 -2.21 16.38
N GLY A 114 -1.22 -3.25 17.22
CA GLY A 114 -2.10 -4.42 17.13
C GLY A 114 -3.56 -4.09 17.38
N GLN A 115 -3.84 -3.24 18.37
CA GLN A 115 -5.21 -2.80 18.68
C GLN A 115 -5.79 -1.91 17.56
N ALA A 116 -4.98 -1.00 17.01
CA ALA A 116 -5.37 -0.17 15.87
C ALA A 116 -5.60 -1.01 14.62
N TYR A 117 -4.78 -2.04 14.37
CA TYR A 117 -5.03 -3.00 13.30
C TYR A 117 -6.39 -3.67 13.44
N ASP A 118 -6.71 -4.19 14.63
CA ASP A 118 -7.98 -4.88 14.87
C ASP A 118 -9.17 -3.91 14.70
N LEU A 119 -9.05 -2.66 15.16
CA LEU A 119 -10.05 -1.61 14.97
C LEU A 119 -10.24 -1.23 13.49
N LEU A 120 -9.16 -0.90 12.79
CA LEU A 120 -9.21 -0.47 11.39
C LEU A 120 -9.66 -1.59 10.44
N SER A 121 -9.35 -2.85 10.76
CA SER A 121 -9.78 -4.02 9.97
C SER A 121 -11.30 -4.18 9.91
N VAL A 122 -12.04 -3.66 10.91
CA VAL A 122 -13.52 -3.63 10.88
C VAL A 122 -14.03 -2.83 9.67
N PHE A 123 -13.25 -1.86 9.22
CA PHE A 123 -13.59 -0.93 8.14
C PHE A 123 -12.78 -1.16 6.85
N GLY A 124 -11.86 -2.15 6.85
CA GLY A 124 -10.94 -2.37 5.73
C GLY A 124 -9.89 -1.26 5.58
N LEU A 125 -9.48 -0.64 6.68
CA LEU A 125 -8.56 0.50 6.73
C LEU A 125 -7.20 0.15 7.35
N GLN A 126 -6.92 -1.13 7.60
CA GLN A 126 -5.68 -1.56 8.27
C GLN A 126 -4.40 -1.17 7.52
N ASP A 127 -4.51 -0.97 6.21
CA ASP A 127 -3.42 -0.47 5.38
C ASP A 127 -3.03 0.98 5.69
N THR A 128 -3.89 1.75 6.33
CA THR A 128 -3.64 3.15 6.72
C THR A 128 -2.76 3.31 7.96
N LEU A 129 -2.38 2.21 8.62
CA LEU A 129 -1.49 2.24 9.81
C LEU A 129 -0.15 2.92 9.54
N HIS A 130 0.32 2.94 8.29
CA HIS A 130 1.56 3.61 7.92
C HIS A 130 1.50 5.15 8.04
N PHE A 131 0.32 5.74 8.24
CA PHE A 131 0.16 7.17 8.57
C PHE A 131 0.32 7.45 10.07
N MET A 132 0.18 6.44 10.93
CA MET A 132 0.26 6.59 12.39
C MET A 132 1.70 6.42 12.89
N ARG A 133 2.55 7.41 12.64
CA ARG A 133 4.00 7.37 12.89
C ARG A 133 4.38 7.26 14.37
N ASN A 134 3.52 7.72 15.28
CA ASN A 134 3.75 7.70 16.72
C ASN A 134 3.02 6.58 17.44
N ILE A 135 2.44 5.62 16.70
CA ILE A 135 1.65 4.56 17.30
C ILE A 135 2.50 3.67 18.22
N ARG A 136 1.92 3.28 19.36
CA ARG A 136 2.64 2.50 20.38
C ARG A 136 2.90 1.06 19.91
N VAL A 137 4.14 0.61 20.02
CA VAL A 137 4.57 -0.79 19.77
C VAL A 137 5.10 -1.39 21.08
N SER A 138 4.35 -2.32 21.67
CA SER A 138 4.65 -2.85 23.02
C SER A 138 5.02 -4.34 23.05
N ASN A 139 4.57 -5.13 22.08
CA ASN A 139 4.73 -6.60 22.08
C ASN A 139 5.08 -7.17 20.69
N ASP A 140 5.21 -8.49 20.59
CA ASP A 140 5.55 -9.16 19.32
C ASP A 140 4.48 -9.02 18.25
N ARG A 141 3.19 -9.08 18.62
CA ARG A 141 2.08 -8.88 17.68
C ARG A 141 2.10 -7.46 17.10
N ASP A 142 2.33 -6.46 17.94
CA ASP A 142 2.48 -5.06 17.50
C ASP A 142 3.64 -4.92 16.50
N ARG A 143 4.78 -5.58 16.76
CA ARG A 143 5.96 -5.59 15.87
C ARG A 143 5.65 -6.27 14.54
N GLU A 144 4.91 -7.38 14.56
CA GLU A 144 4.48 -8.08 13.35
C GLU A 144 3.56 -7.21 12.49
N VAL A 145 2.56 -6.57 13.12
CA VAL A 145 1.67 -5.62 12.45
C VAL A 145 2.46 -4.49 11.82
N MET A 146 3.38 -3.86 12.56
CA MET A 146 4.16 -2.74 12.01
C MET A 146 5.13 -3.16 10.91
N ARG A 147 5.61 -4.41 10.91
CA ARG A 147 6.41 -4.95 9.80
C ARG A 147 5.56 -5.05 8.52
N ALA A 148 4.29 -5.41 8.66
CA ALA A 148 3.38 -5.62 7.53
C ALA A 148 2.68 -4.35 7.04
N PHE A 149 2.29 -3.43 7.95
CA PHE A 149 1.41 -2.30 7.67
C PHE A 149 1.95 -0.94 8.11
N GLY A 150 3.07 -0.90 8.82
CA GLY A 150 3.68 0.35 9.29
C GLY A 150 4.50 1.07 8.21
N THR A 151 4.93 2.29 8.51
CA THR A 151 5.89 3.01 7.65
C THR A 151 7.22 2.27 7.64
N GLN A 152 7.68 1.82 6.46
CA GLN A 152 9.03 1.26 6.33
C GLN A 152 10.05 2.37 6.09
N ALA A 153 11.04 2.49 6.98
CA ALA A 153 12.13 3.45 6.83
C ALA A 153 12.93 3.16 5.54
N GLY A 154 13.00 4.15 4.64
CA GLY A 154 13.81 4.06 3.40
C GLY A 154 13.07 3.50 2.19
N ILE A 155 11.77 3.21 2.30
CA ILE A 155 10.92 2.89 1.16
C ILE A 155 9.71 3.84 1.20
N ASP A 156 9.74 4.87 0.35
CA ASP A 156 8.58 5.76 0.10
C ASP A 156 7.52 4.98 -0.70
N GLN A 157 6.90 3.99 -0.05
CA GLN A 157 5.85 3.12 -0.58
C GLN A 157 4.46 3.53 -0.09
N ALA A 158 4.29 4.74 0.44
CA ALA A 158 2.96 5.26 0.71
C ALA A 158 2.12 5.12 -0.58
N PRO A 159 0.99 4.39 -0.57
CA PRO A 159 0.10 4.35 -1.71
C PRO A 159 -0.25 5.79 -2.03
N ARG A 160 0.12 6.25 -3.24
CA ARG A 160 0.09 7.68 -3.62
C ARG A 160 -1.30 8.32 -3.63
N GLU A 161 -2.33 7.55 -3.26
CA GLU A 161 -3.74 7.88 -3.40
C GLU A 161 -4.44 8.15 -2.07
N GLU A 162 -3.73 8.02 -0.94
CA GLU A 162 -4.26 8.44 0.36
C GLU A 162 -3.55 9.68 0.86
N HIS A 163 -4.33 10.59 1.41
CA HIS A 163 -3.86 11.91 1.82
C HIS A 163 -3.98 12.06 3.33
N GLU A 164 -2.84 11.92 4.00
CA GLU A 164 -2.66 12.23 5.43
C GLU A 164 -2.96 13.71 5.71
N SER A 165 -3.72 13.99 6.76
CA SER A 165 -4.19 15.34 7.13
C SER A 165 -5.15 15.97 6.13
N TYR A 166 -5.97 15.15 5.46
CA TYR A 166 -7.06 15.59 4.61
C TYR A 166 -8.36 14.83 4.91
N GLU A 167 -9.49 15.39 4.49
CA GLU A 167 -10.80 14.75 4.48
C GLU A 167 -11.51 14.92 3.13
N CYS A 168 -12.37 13.99 2.79
CA CYS A 168 -13.19 14.01 1.59
C CYS A 168 -14.34 15.01 1.76
N VAL A 169 -14.43 15.96 0.83
CA VAL A 169 -15.50 16.99 0.79
C VAL A 169 -16.38 16.87 -0.47
N GLY A 170 -15.94 16.06 -1.44
CA GLY A 170 -16.66 15.78 -2.68
C GLY A 170 -15.89 14.74 -3.49
N ARG A 171 -16.51 14.24 -4.56
CA ARG A 171 -15.90 13.21 -5.42
C ARG A 171 -14.51 13.66 -5.92
N GLY A 172 -13.49 12.87 -5.64
CA GLY A 172 -12.08 13.12 -5.96
C GLY A 172 -11.52 14.40 -5.34
N THR A 173 -12.15 14.94 -4.29
CA THR A 173 -11.79 16.24 -3.70
C THR A 173 -11.54 16.11 -2.21
N CYS A 174 -10.27 16.22 -1.84
CA CYS A 174 -9.81 16.24 -0.46
C CYS A 174 -9.54 17.69 -0.01
N HIS A 175 -9.92 18.03 1.23
CA HIS A 175 -9.66 19.30 1.90
C HIS A 175 -8.77 19.07 3.11
N GLU A 176 -7.88 20.01 3.45
CA GLU A 176 -6.99 19.90 4.60
C GLU A 176 -7.80 19.75 5.90
N SER A 177 -7.44 18.75 6.70
CA SER A 177 -8.09 18.39 7.95
C SER A 177 -7.10 17.58 8.79
N VAL A 178 -6.38 18.27 9.68
CA VAL A 178 -5.27 17.69 10.46
C VAL A 178 -5.75 16.50 11.29
N GLY A 179 -5.01 15.39 11.22
CA GLY A 179 -5.35 14.16 11.94
C GLY A 179 -6.44 13.32 11.26
N SER A 180 -6.87 13.68 10.05
CA SER A 180 -7.77 12.88 9.21
C SER A 180 -7.02 12.23 8.05
N ILE A 181 -7.61 11.20 7.46
CA ILE A 181 -7.14 10.61 6.19
C ILE A 181 -8.25 10.73 5.15
N CYS A 182 -7.91 11.25 3.97
CA CYS A 182 -8.75 11.17 2.78
C CYS A 182 -8.31 9.93 2.00
N THR A 183 -9.21 8.96 1.85
CA THR A 183 -8.87 7.69 1.18
C THR A 183 -9.05 7.79 -0.32
N ASN A 184 -8.53 6.81 -1.07
CA ASN A 184 -8.73 6.70 -2.51
C ASN A 184 -10.17 6.37 -2.93
N ASN A 185 -11.09 6.19 -1.98
CA ASN A 185 -12.52 6.10 -2.25
C ASN A 185 -13.18 7.48 -2.37
N CYS A 186 -12.50 8.57 -1.98
CA CYS A 186 -12.93 9.92 -2.33
C CYS A 186 -12.81 10.11 -3.86
#